data_AF-A0A8H4IIW7-F1
#
_entry.id   AF-A0A8H4IIW7-F1
#
_cell.length_a   1.000
_cell.length_b   1.000
_cell.length_c   1.000
_cell.angle_alpha   90.00
_cell.angle_beta   90.00
_cell.angle_gamma   90.00
#
_symmetry.space_group_name_H-M   'P 1'
#
loop_
_entity.id
_entity.type
_entity.pdbx_description
1 polymer ?
#
loop_
_entity_poly.entity_id
_entity_poly.type
_entity_poly.pdbx_seq_one_letter_code
_entity_poly.pdbx_strand_id
1 'polypeptide(L)'
;MEKPVDAGCAAATTSTTAFATEAQSGGGGHNPRNGPDRSQSHGHGSVHASVSSPPASSTAAVAGGTQAAATVEKGKDVALTVVGERAREYDPQVEARVLRKIDWFLMPTMILGYGLVYYDKAILGSAALLGMSSALNLTVTHPSTTPGAPGTTDSSRLSWATSLFYFGMLGGLYPLTFLLQRFPLNHTLGALIVLWGITCMSTAAVTTHHGLYAQRFVLGFVEAAIPTGYMCIVSSFYTQREQGLRQSIWFASTGLFTIIGAALNYAFGSIDDAHTPLRRWQYLYLAAGAVTVLFGAWCWALVPDSPATAWFLAPEERRVAVERLRRGATGMRCTSVKPSQIAEALLRDPKTLLVFVMMGAAYTVNGAVSGFGPLIVSTFGYTSLEAILLQFPLGGVCLVAILLCGWLSSRLRDARLALLVLNCFPVMAGCAMIWRSEWTHRAATPVAGYSIIGTFGAVVSLVITVGMANVAGATKKSTVAAAIFVAYCVGNIVGPQLVKSETKDRHYPELWLGLIIW
;
A
#
# COMPACT_ATOMS: atom_id res chain seq x y z
N MET A 1 5.59 -73.63 15.74
CA MET A 1 6.77 -72.76 15.60
C MET A 1 6.51 -71.53 16.45
N GLU A 2 7.36 -71.34 17.45
CA GLU A 2 7.10 -70.72 18.75
C GLU A 2 6.85 -69.19 18.74
N LYS A 3 6.08 -68.76 19.75
CA LYS A 3 6.00 -67.40 20.33
C LYS A 3 7.27 -67.10 21.20
N PRO A 4 7.27 -66.09 22.10
CA PRO A 4 7.29 -64.62 21.97
C PRO A 4 8.51 -64.06 22.77
N VAL A 5 8.55 -62.75 23.11
CA VAL A 5 8.86 -62.22 24.47
C VAL A 5 9.01 -60.69 24.46
N ASP A 6 8.43 -60.12 25.52
CA ASP A 6 8.30 -58.72 25.95
C ASP A 6 9.59 -58.01 26.43
N ALA A 7 9.38 -56.71 26.71
CA ALA A 7 9.84 -55.96 27.88
C ALA A 7 11.08 -55.06 27.74
N GLY A 8 10.93 -53.82 28.23
CA GLY A 8 12.06 -52.90 28.42
C GLY A 8 11.69 -51.44 28.69
N CYS A 9 10.93 -51.18 29.76
CA CYS A 9 10.69 -49.86 30.34
C CYS A 9 11.99 -49.30 30.97
N ALA A 10 12.30 -48.01 30.77
CA ALA A 10 13.10 -47.22 31.72
C ALA A 10 12.83 -45.72 31.55
N ALA A 11 12.16 -45.15 32.55
CA ALA A 11 12.00 -43.73 32.79
C ALA A 11 13.26 -43.14 33.48
N ALA A 12 13.58 -41.88 33.18
CA ALA A 12 14.25 -40.96 34.11
C ALA A 12 13.93 -39.51 33.70
N THR A 13 13.01 -38.81 34.38
CA THR A 13 13.22 -37.91 35.54
C THR A 13 13.46 -36.45 35.15
N THR A 14 12.39 -35.68 35.35
CA THR A 14 12.26 -34.30 35.86
C THR A 14 13.51 -33.52 36.31
N SER A 15 13.64 -32.28 35.81
CA SER A 15 13.99 -31.03 36.55
C SER A 15 13.84 -29.88 35.54
N THR A 16 12.94 -28.90 35.66
CA THR A 16 12.73 -27.86 36.69
C THR A 16 14.01 -27.14 37.10
N THR A 17 14.31 -26.02 36.45
CA THR A 17 15.00 -24.88 37.08
C THR A 17 14.55 -23.57 36.43
N ALA A 18 13.94 -22.75 37.27
CA ALA A 18 13.64 -21.34 37.08
C ALA A 18 14.80 -20.47 37.65
N PHE A 19 14.66 -19.14 37.50
CA PHE A 19 15.46 -18.03 38.06
C PHE A 19 16.80 -17.75 37.36
N ALA A 20 17.30 -16.52 37.22
CA ALA A 20 16.85 -15.13 37.41
C ALA A 20 17.96 -14.25 36.80
N THR A 21 17.65 -13.13 36.13
CA THR A 21 17.78 -11.77 36.69
C THR A 21 19.07 -11.53 37.48
N GLU A 22 20.03 -10.80 36.90
CA GLU A 22 21.03 -10.08 37.67
C GLU A 22 21.29 -8.71 37.04
N ALA A 23 20.86 -7.69 37.77
CA ALA A 23 21.37 -6.34 37.71
C ALA A 23 22.36 -6.20 38.87
N GLN A 24 23.53 -5.61 38.63
CA GLN A 24 24.33 -5.01 39.69
C GLN A 24 24.90 -3.66 39.27
N SER A 25 24.58 -2.68 40.10
CA SER A 25 25.18 -1.36 40.21
C SER A 25 26.30 -1.36 41.25
N GLY A 26 27.34 -0.55 41.03
CA GLY A 26 27.80 0.38 42.06
C GLY A 26 29.25 0.26 42.58
N GLY A 27 29.98 1.37 42.43
CA GLY A 27 31.10 1.80 43.29
C GLY A 27 32.49 1.56 42.70
N GLY A 28 33.42 2.51 42.60
CA GLY A 28 33.50 3.90 43.06
C GLY A 28 34.98 4.33 43.16
N GLY A 29 35.26 5.62 42.94
CA GLY A 29 36.54 6.31 43.23
C GLY A 29 37.49 6.45 42.04
N HIS A 30 38.20 7.56 41.80
CA HIS A 30 38.32 8.85 42.45
C HIS A 30 39.13 9.76 41.48
N ASN A 31 38.49 10.84 40.97
CA ASN A 31 38.93 12.24 40.76
C ASN A 31 40.46 12.63 40.75
N PRO A 32 40.86 13.88 40.36
CA PRO A 32 40.79 14.65 39.08
C PRO A 32 42.08 15.50 38.79
N ARG A 33 41.98 16.52 37.91
CA ARG A 33 42.83 17.75 37.75
C ARG A 33 44.10 17.56 36.87
N ASN A 34 44.55 18.49 36.00
CA ASN A 34 44.42 19.94 35.89
C ASN A 34 44.75 20.43 34.45
N GLY A 35 43.96 21.39 33.96
CA GLY A 35 44.36 22.71 33.42
C GLY A 35 45.36 22.92 32.25
N PRO A 36 45.20 24.03 31.48
CA PRO A 36 45.85 24.30 30.19
C PRO A 36 47.00 25.32 30.30
N ASP A 37 47.78 25.53 29.22
CA ASP A 37 48.63 26.73 29.13
C ASP A 37 48.75 27.35 27.73
N ARG A 38 48.91 28.68 27.77
CA ARG A 38 48.82 29.70 26.72
C ARG A 38 50.16 30.01 26.02
N SER A 39 50.04 30.92 25.04
CA SER A 39 51.03 31.93 24.56
C SER A 39 51.80 31.55 23.29
N GLN A 40 51.51 32.19 22.14
CA GLN A 40 51.99 33.49 21.64
C GLN A 40 53.50 33.53 21.33
N SER A 41 53.88 33.77 20.06
CA SER A 41 54.52 35.03 19.62
C SER A 41 55.26 34.90 18.27
N HIS A 42 55.11 35.96 17.45
CA HIS A 42 56.03 36.61 16.47
C HIS A 42 56.92 35.77 15.52
N GLY A 43 57.18 36.12 14.26
CA GLY A 43 56.94 37.35 13.49
C GLY A 43 57.60 37.30 12.09
N HIS A 44 57.05 38.11 11.18
CA HIS A 44 57.73 38.94 10.17
C HIS A 44 58.67 38.35 9.08
N GLY A 45 58.45 38.80 7.83
CA GLY A 45 59.43 38.76 6.74
C GLY A 45 58.80 38.79 5.34
N SER A 46 58.75 39.98 4.72
CA SER A 46 58.22 40.27 3.39
C SER A 46 59.31 40.35 2.30
N VAL A 47 58.85 40.35 1.04
CA VAL A 47 59.43 40.93 -0.21
C VAL A 47 60.25 40.00 -1.13
N HIS A 48 59.71 39.70 -2.32
CA HIS A 48 60.21 40.23 -3.61
C HIS A 48 59.32 39.84 -4.80
N ALA A 49 59.10 40.81 -5.68
CA ALA A 49 58.37 40.72 -6.95
C ALA A 49 59.35 40.60 -8.14
N SER A 50 58.91 39.98 -9.24
CA SER A 50 59.39 40.34 -10.58
C SER A 50 58.46 39.83 -11.69
N VAL A 51 58.11 40.76 -12.58
CA VAL A 51 57.29 40.67 -13.79
C VAL A 51 58.19 40.34 -15.00
N SER A 52 57.71 39.57 -15.99
CA SER A 52 58.08 39.76 -17.40
C SER A 52 57.14 39.06 -18.40
N SER A 53 56.89 39.75 -19.52
CA SER A 53 56.29 39.32 -20.81
C SER A 53 56.82 40.34 -21.85
N PRO A 54 56.58 40.23 -23.19
CA PRO A 54 56.64 39.14 -24.18
C PRO A 54 57.61 39.55 -25.36
N PRO A 55 57.56 38.94 -26.59
CA PRO A 55 56.82 39.57 -27.74
C PRO A 55 56.13 38.56 -28.71
N ALA A 56 54.95 38.86 -29.30
CA ALA A 56 54.63 39.36 -30.68
C ALA A 56 55.29 38.57 -31.84
N SER A 57 54.68 38.18 -32.98
CA SER A 57 53.51 38.59 -33.80
C SER A 57 53.29 37.50 -34.90
N SER A 58 52.08 37.21 -35.40
CA SER A 58 51.65 37.69 -36.73
C SER A 58 50.17 37.33 -37.06
N THR A 59 49.61 38.15 -37.93
CA THR A 59 48.24 38.30 -38.44
C THR A 59 47.84 37.34 -39.57
N ALA A 60 46.54 37.00 -39.66
CA ALA A 60 45.65 37.12 -40.84
C ALA A 60 44.72 35.91 -41.15
N ALA A 61 43.42 36.12 -40.89
CA ALA A 61 42.24 35.94 -41.74
C ALA A 61 41.94 34.65 -42.57
N VAL A 62 40.82 34.00 -42.17
CA VAL A 62 39.59 33.68 -42.95
C VAL A 62 39.46 32.37 -43.76
N ALA A 63 38.32 31.71 -43.47
CA ALA A 63 37.45 30.83 -44.28
C ALA A 63 37.62 29.31 -44.23
N GLY A 64 36.51 28.63 -43.91
CA GLY A 64 36.30 27.20 -44.15
C GLY A 64 35.46 26.53 -43.07
N GLY A 65 34.14 26.58 -43.21
CA GLY A 65 33.21 26.03 -42.23
C GLY A 65 33.27 24.50 -42.08
N THR A 66 32.86 24.02 -40.91
CA THR A 66 31.86 22.95 -40.76
C THR A 66 31.34 23.04 -39.33
N GLN A 67 30.05 23.32 -39.17
CA GLN A 67 29.33 23.14 -37.91
C GLN A 67 29.44 21.67 -37.52
N ALA A 68 30.28 21.36 -36.53
CA ALA A 68 30.14 20.11 -35.78
C ALA A 68 28.93 20.29 -34.86
N ALA A 69 27.76 19.97 -35.39
CA ALA A 69 26.54 19.80 -34.63
C ALA A 69 26.83 18.86 -33.45
N ALA A 70 26.75 19.41 -32.24
CA ALA A 70 26.81 18.65 -31.00
C ALA A 70 25.71 17.58 -31.07
N THR A 71 26.13 16.35 -31.32
CA THR A 71 25.30 15.16 -31.25
C THR A 71 24.83 15.06 -29.81
N VAL A 72 23.55 15.32 -29.59
CA VAL A 72 22.89 15.13 -28.30
C VAL A 72 22.98 13.65 -27.95
N GLU A 73 23.90 13.30 -27.04
CA GLU A 73 23.98 11.98 -26.43
C GLU A 73 22.66 11.69 -25.70
N LYS A 74 21.83 10.83 -26.31
CA LYS A 74 20.73 10.13 -25.64
C LYS A 74 21.31 9.24 -24.54
N GLY A 75 21.42 9.76 -23.32
CA GLY A 75 21.84 8.94 -22.18
C GLY A 75 22.25 9.67 -20.91
N LYS A 76 22.42 10.99 -20.90
CA LYS A 76 22.66 11.72 -19.65
C LYS A 76 21.35 11.85 -18.87
N ASP A 77 21.30 11.20 -17.71
CA ASP A 77 20.20 11.27 -16.76
C ASP A 77 19.83 12.73 -16.48
N VAL A 78 18.54 13.09 -16.54
CA VAL A 78 18.04 14.46 -16.35
C VAL A 78 18.42 14.99 -14.96
N ALA A 79 18.64 14.08 -14.00
CA ALA A 79 19.19 14.41 -12.69
C ALA A 79 20.66 14.91 -12.76
N LEU A 80 21.45 14.36 -13.67
CA LEU A 80 22.87 14.70 -13.84
C LEU A 80 23.08 16.08 -14.49
N THR A 81 22.16 16.50 -15.37
CA THR A 81 22.20 17.83 -15.98
C THR A 81 21.84 18.94 -14.99
N VAL A 82 21.06 18.64 -13.96
CA VAL A 82 20.63 19.61 -12.94
C VAL A 82 21.70 19.86 -11.87
N VAL A 83 22.44 18.83 -11.44
CA VAL A 83 23.38 18.95 -10.30
C VAL A 83 24.85 18.85 -10.70
N GLY A 84 25.15 18.33 -11.90
CA GLY A 84 26.51 18.09 -12.36
C GLY A 84 27.18 16.90 -11.66
N GLU A 85 28.39 16.56 -12.11
CA GLU A 85 29.10 15.34 -11.65
C GLU A 85 29.62 15.42 -10.21
N ARG A 86 29.77 16.62 -9.63
CA ARG A 86 30.29 16.80 -8.26
C ARG A 86 29.17 17.05 -7.26
N ALA A 87 29.18 16.29 -6.16
CA ALA A 87 28.28 16.49 -5.05
C ALA A 87 28.53 17.87 -4.41
N ARG A 88 27.46 18.62 -4.12
CA ARG A 88 27.54 19.94 -3.48
C ARG A 88 26.85 19.89 -2.13
N GLU A 89 27.43 20.58 -1.15
CA GLU A 89 26.76 20.79 0.13
C GLU A 89 25.62 21.80 -0.03
N TYR A 90 24.51 21.52 0.64
CA TYR A 90 23.31 22.34 0.67
C TYR A 90 22.90 22.59 2.12
N ASP A 91 22.26 23.73 2.35
CA ASP A 91 21.79 24.14 3.67
C ASP A 91 20.63 23.22 4.15
N PRO A 92 20.71 22.62 5.36
CA PRO A 92 19.64 21.85 5.97
C PRO A 92 18.29 22.59 6.05
N GLN A 93 18.29 23.92 6.16
CA GLN A 93 17.05 24.71 6.19
C GLN A 93 16.33 24.72 4.84
N VAL A 94 17.09 24.75 3.75
CA VAL A 94 16.55 24.70 2.39
C VAL A 94 16.01 23.29 2.11
N GLU A 95 16.72 22.25 2.54
CA GLU A 95 16.24 20.86 2.46
C GLU A 95 14.88 20.69 3.14
N ALA A 96 14.73 21.15 4.38
CA ALA A 96 13.46 21.05 5.12
C ALA A 96 12.31 21.86 4.47
N ARG A 97 12.61 22.94 3.75
CA ARG A 97 11.61 23.71 2.98
C ARG A 97 11.18 22.96 1.72
N VAL A 98 12.14 22.43 0.97
CA VAL A 98 11.90 21.62 -0.23
C VAL A 98 11.07 20.40 0.10
N LEU A 99 11.43 19.70 1.17
CA LEU A 99 10.68 18.57 1.71
C LEU A 99 9.21 18.90 1.97
N ARG A 100 8.95 19.98 2.69
CA ARG A 100 7.57 20.41 2.98
C ARG A 100 6.78 20.73 1.73
N LYS A 101 7.39 21.38 0.73
CA LYS A 101 6.73 21.66 -0.56
C LYS A 101 6.38 20.38 -1.31
N ILE A 102 7.30 19.42 -1.34
CA ILE A 102 7.07 18.11 -1.96
C ILE A 102 5.96 17.36 -1.22
N ASP A 103 6.00 17.31 0.12
CA ASP A 103 4.98 16.66 0.96
C ASP A 103 3.59 17.31 0.73
N TRP A 104 3.50 18.64 0.71
CA TRP A 104 2.23 19.38 0.50
C TRP A 104 1.58 19.15 -0.87
N PHE A 105 2.36 18.85 -1.91
CA PHE A 105 1.82 18.57 -3.23
C PHE A 105 1.55 17.07 -3.44
N LEU A 106 2.54 16.21 -3.13
CA LEU A 106 2.45 14.78 -3.42
C LEU A 106 1.58 14.02 -2.41
N MET A 107 1.65 14.32 -1.11
CA MET A 107 0.91 13.53 -0.12
C MET A 107 -0.61 13.66 -0.29
N PRO A 108 -1.21 14.86 -0.43
CA PRO A 108 -2.66 14.97 -0.67
C PRO A 108 -3.09 14.28 -1.97
N THR A 109 -2.29 14.42 -3.03
CA THR A 109 -2.51 13.74 -4.31
C THR A 109 -2.55 12.22 -4.15
N MET A 110 -1.58 11.66 -3.44
CA MET A 110 -1.50 10.22 -3.19
C MET A 110 -2.60 9.72 -2.25
N ILE A 111 -2.97 10.51 -1.24
CA ILE A 111 -4.10 10.20 -0.35
C ILE A 111 -5.39 10.11 -1.17
N LEU A 112 -5.67 11.09 -2.04
CA LEU A 112 -6.84 11.08 -2.91
C LEU A 112 -6.80 9.88 -3.87
N GLY A 113 -5.67 9.70 -4.56
CA GLY A 113 -5.54 8.66 -5.57
C GLY A 113 -5.60 7.23 -5.01
N TYR A 114 -4.92 6.95 -3.90
CA TYR A 114 -5.01 5.64 -3.24
C TYR A 114 -6.34 5.46 -2.51
N GLY A 115 -6.94 6.55 -2.07
CA GLY A 115 -8.29 6.56 -1.51
C GLY A 115 -9.33 6.10 -2.54
N LEU A 116 -9.28 6.65 -3.75
CA LEU A 116 -10.13 6.21 -4.88
C LEU A 116 -9.92 4.73 -5.21
N VAL A 117 -8.67 4.25 -5.15
CA VAL A 117 -8.31 2.84 -5.37
C VAL A 117 -8.99 1.93 -4.35
N TYR A 118 -9.07 2.36 -3.09
CA TYR A 118 -9.77 1.60 -2.07
C TYR A 118 -11.30 1.72 -2.20
N TYR A 119 -11.80 2.91 -2.50
CA TYR A 119 -13.23 3.15 -2.68
C TYR A 119 -13.82 2.29 -3.81
N ASP A 120 -13.14 2.17 -4.95
CA ASP A 120 -13.57 1.31 -6.07
C ASP A 120 -13.73 -0.17 -5.67
N LYS A 121 -12.92 -0.67 -4.75
CA LYS A 121 -13.06 -2.04 -4.21
C LYS A 121 -14.25 -2.14 -3.27
N ALA A 122 -14.38 -1.17 -2.36
CA ALA A 122 -15.41 -1.16 -1.31
C ALA A 122 -16.82 -0.88 -1.85
N ILE A 123 -16.93 -0.19 -2.99
CA ILE A 123 -18.21 0.18 -3.58
C ILE A 123 -19.03 -1.04 -4.00
N LEU A 124 -18.39 -2.17 -4.33
CA LEU A 124 -19.08 -3.41 -4.68
C LEU A 124 -19.99 -3.91 -3.56
N GLY A 125 -19.53 -3.90 -2.31
CA GLY A 125 -20.32 -4.35 -1.18
C GLY A 125 -21.53 -3.46 -0.91
N SER A 126 -21.36 -2.14 -1.09
CA SER A 126 -22.47 -1.20 -0.95
C SER A 126 -23.46 -1.30 -2.12
N ALA A 127 -22.96 -1.46 -3.35
CA ALA A 127 -23.76 -1.67 -4.55
C ALA A 127 -24.60 -2.96 -4.46
N ALA A 128 -24.00 -4.06 -3.98
CA ALA A 128 -24.68 -5.33 -3.72
C ALA A 128 -25.90 -5.13 -2.81
N LEU A 129 -25.74 -4.33 -1.75
CA LEU A 129 -26.79 -4.03 -0.78
C LEU A 129 -27.85 -3.04 -1.32
N LEU A 130 -27.48 -2.18 -2.26
CA LEU A 130 -28.34 -1.18 -2.92
C LEU A 130 -28.96 -1.68 -4.24
N GLY A 131 -29.21 -3.00 -4.34
CA GLY A 131 -29.99 -3.59 -5.42
C GLY A 131 -29.18 -4.14 -6.60
N MET A 132 -27.85 -4.15 -6.54
CA MET A 132 -27.02 -4.81 -7.57
C MET A 132 -27.20 -6.34 -7.53
N SER A 133 -27.33 -6.94 -6.34
CA SER A 133 -27.49 -8.38 -6.19
C SER A 133 -28.78 -8.91 -6.81
N SER A 134 -29.89 -8.20 -6.63
CA SER A 134 -31.18 -8.52 -7.27
C SER A 134 -31.16 -8.20 -8.76
N ALA A 135 -30.48 -7.13 -9.18
CA ALA A 135 -30.38 -6.73 -10.57
C ALA A 135 -29.69 -7.78 -11.46
N LEU A 136 -28.63 -8.39 -10.95
CA LEU A 136 -27.69 -9.22 -11.72
C LEU A 136 -27.78 -10.70 -11.35
N ASN A 137 -28.73 -11.09 -10.49
CA ASN A 137 -28.88 -12.44 -9.95
C ASN A 137 -27.56 -12.94 -9.31
N LEU A 138 -26.92 -12.10 -8.49
CA LEU A 138 -25.66 -12.42 -7.80
C LEU A 138 -25.89 -13.25 -6.53
N THR A 139 -27.10 -13.18 -5.98
CA THR A 139 -27.57 -14.03 -4.89
C THR A 139 -28.70 -14.89 -5.42
N VAL A 140 -28.52 -16.21 -5.47
CA VAL A 140 -29.54 -17.15 -5.92
C VAL A 140 -30.14 -17.82 -4.69
N THR A 141 -31.40 -17.51 -4.39
CA THR A 141 -32.13 -18.22 -3.33
C THR A 141 -32.75 -19.46 -3.93
N HIS A 142 -32.21 -20.63 -3.60
CA HIS A 142 -32.81 -21.90 -3.93
C HIS A 142 -33.99 -22.16 -2.98
N PRO A 143 -35.21 -22.36 -3.51
CA PRO A 143 -36.33 -22.78 -2.68
C PRO A 143 -36.00 -24.13 -2.05
N SER A 144 -36.22 -24.25 -0.74
CA SER A 144 -36.01 -25.50 -0.04
C SER A 144 -36.95 -26.58 -0.61
N THR A 145 -36.40 -27.75 -0.90
CA THR A 145 -37.18 -28.96 -1.23
C THR A 145 -37.92 -29.52 -0.01
N THR A 146 -37.66 -29.00 1.19
CA THR A 146 -38.31 -29.41 2.44
C THR A 146 -39.34 -28.35 2.88
N PRO A 147 -40.63 -28.73 3.05
CA PRO A 147 -41.65 -27.82 3.56
C PRO A 147 -41.27 -27.25 4.94
N GLY A 148 -41.22 -25.92 5.07
CA GLY A 148 -40.93 -25.24 6.34
C GLY A 148 -39.47 -24.91 6.63
N ALA A 149 -38.52 -25.32 5.78
CA ALA A 149 -37.12 -24.89 5.90
C ALA A 149 -36.86 -23.61 5.07
N PRO A 150 -36.10 -22.63 5.60
CA PRO A 150 -35.73 -21.43 4.85
C PRO A 150 -34.94 -21.82 3.59
N GLY A 151 -35.20 -21.12 2.47
CA GLY A 151 -34.45 -21.33 1.23
C GLY A 151 -32.97 -20.98 1.40
N THR A 152 -32.09 -21.73 0.74
CA THR A 152 -30.64 -21.48 0.80
C THR A 152 -30.27 -20.37 -0.18
N THR A 153 -29.69 -19.27 0.32
CA THR A 153 -29.16 -18.21 -0.55
C THR A 153 -27.70 -18.49 -0.86
N ASP A 154 -27.39 -18.73 -2.14
CA ASP A 154 -26.02 -18.84 -2.63
C ASP A 154 -25.51 -17.46 -3.09
N SER A 155 -24.42 -16.98 -2.47
CA SER A 155 -23.71 -15.75 -2.85
C SER A 155 -22.38 -16.01 -3.56
N SER A 156 -22.14 -17.26 -4.02
CA SER A 156 -20.92 -17.66 -4.75
C SER A 156 -20.62 -16.73 -5.92
N ARG A 157 -21.64 -16.24 -6.62
CA ARG A 157 -21.47 -15.32 -7.75
C ARG A 157 -20.91 -13.96 -7.33
N LEU A 158 -21.29 -13.44 -6.16
CA LEU A 158 -20.70 -12.22 -5.61
C LEU A 158 -19.25 -12.46 -5.15
N SER A 159 -18.97 -13.64 -4.57
CA SER A 159 -17.61 -14.02 -4.17
C SER A 159 -16.68 -14.11 -5.39
N TRP A 160 -17.15 -14.71 -6.49
CA TRP A 160 -16.43 -14.76 -7.76
C TRP A 160 -16.27 -13.39 -8.41
N ALA A 161 -17.31 -12.53 -8.40
CA ALA A 161 -17.19 -11.15 -8.90
C ALA A 161 -16.11 -10.36 -8.15
N THR A 162 -16.04 -10.51 -6.82
CA THR A 162 -15.00 -9.89 -6.00
C THR A 162 -13.61 -10.47 -6.33
N SER A 163 -13.52 -11.79 -6.49
CA SER A 163 -12.27 -12.51 -6.76
C SER A 163 -11.69 -12.20 -8.15
N LEU A 164 -12.55 -12.10 -9.18
CA LEU A 164 -12.14 -11.86 -10.58
C LEU A 164 -11.39 -10.55 -10.79
N PHE A 165 -11.71 -9.53 -9.98
CA PHE A 165 -10.94 -8.30 -9.95
C PHE A 165 -9.47 -8.54 -9.57
N TYR A 166 -9.20 -9.37 -8.56
CA TYR A 166 -7.83 -9.70 -8.15
C TYR A 166 -7.12 -10.64 -9.14
N PHE A 167 -7.84 -11.53 -9.82
CA PHE A 167 -7.29 -12.27 -10.96
C PHE A 167 -6.90 -11.34 -12.12
N GLY A 168 -7.72 -10.34 -12.41
CA GLY A 168 -7.40 -9.27 -13.35
C GLY A 168 -6.12 -8.53 -12.96
N MET A 169 -6.00 -8.14 -11.68
CA MET A 169 -4.79 -7.48 -11.18
C MET A 169 -3.53 -8.34 -11.30
N LEU A 170 -3.61 -9.65 -11.05
CA LEU A 170 -2.49 -10.56 -11.27
C LEU A 170 -2.06 -10.59 -12.75
N GLY A 171 -3.03 -10.66 -13.67
CA GLY A 171 -2.76 -10.62 -15.11
C GLY A 171 -2.19 -9.28 -15.60
N GLY A 172 -2.67 -8.17 -15.02
CA GLY A 172 -2.27 -6.80 -15.39
C GLY A 172 -0.94 -6.36 -14.80
N LEU A 173 -0.51 -6.94 -13.68
CA LEU A 173 0.68 -6.51 -12.95
C LEU A 173 1.93 -6.46 -13.83
N TYR A 174 2.26 -7.57 -14.49
CA TYR A 174 3.46 -7.67 -15.32
C TYR A 174 3.44 -6.74 -16.54
N PRO A 175 2.42 -6.79 -17.44
CA PRO A 175 2.41 -5.96 -18.63
C PRO A 175 2.35 -4.46 -18.32
N LEU A 176 1.54 -4.04 -17.34
CA LEU A 176 1.40 -2.62 -17.02
C LEU A 176 2.59 -2.08 -16.23
N THR A 177 3.21 -2.88 -15.36
CA THR A 177 4.46 -2.45 -14.69
C THR A 177 5.59 -2.32 -15.70
N PHE A 178 5.66 -3.21 -16.70
CA PHE A 178 6.61 -3.08 -17.80
C PHE A 178 6.35 -1.79 -18.61
N LEU A 179 5.08 -1.46 -18.85
CA LEU A 179 4.69 -0.22 -19.52
C LEU A 179 5.17 1.02 -18.74
N LEU A 180 4.93 1.05 -17.42
CA LEU A 180 5.40 2.12 -16.53
C LEU A 180 6.93 2.28 -16.50
N GLN A 181 7.69 1.22 -16.75
CA GLN A 181 9.14 1.30 -16.80
C GLN A 181 9.65 1.85 -18.15
N ARG A 182 8.91 1.63 -19.25
CA ARG A 182 9.35 2.01 -20.60
C ARG A 182 8.94 3.43 -20.98
N PHE A 183 7.82 3.91 -20.49
CA PHE A 183 7.25 5.23 -20.79
C PHE A 183 7.42 6.20 -19.61
N PRO A 184 7.29 7.53 -19.84
CA PRO A 184 7.28 8.51 -18.75
C PRO A 184 6.20 8.14 -17.74
N LEU A 185 6.60 8.07 -16.47
CA LEU A 185 5.81 7.47 -15.41
C LEU A 185 4.53 8.27 -15.17
N ASN A 186 4.61 9.60 -15.19
CA ASN A 186 3.48 10.47 -14.91
C ASN A 186 2.35 10.37 -15.95
N HIS A 187 2.70 10.42 -17.23
CA HIS A 187 1.73 10.44 -18.33
C HIS A 187 1.10 9.07 -18.49
N THR A 188 1.90 8.02 -18.32
CA THR A 188 1.40 6.64 -18.36
C THR A 188 0.47 6.36 -17.19
N LEU A 189 0.85 6.76 -15.97
CA LEU A 189 0.03 6.56 -14.78
C LEU A 189 -1.28 7.37 -14.86
N GLY A 190 -1.21 8.63 -15.29
CA GLY A 190 -2.41 9.47 -15.50
C GLY A 190 -3.37 8.88 -16.54
N ALA A 191 -2.85 8.42 -17.68
CA ALA A 191 -3.66 7.76 -18.71
C ALA A 191 -4.29 6.45 -18.20
N LEU A 192 -3.56 5.65 -17.42
CA LEU A 192 -4.09 4.44 -16.79
C LEU A 192 -5.19 4.76 -15.77
N ILE A 193 -5.06 5.83 -14.98
CA ILE A 193 -6.10 6.26 -14.04
C ILE A 193 -7.36 6.70 -14.79
N VAL A 194 -7.22 7.42 -15.91
CA VAL A 194 -8.37 7.79 -16.76
C VAL A 194 -9.05 6.53 -17.33
N LEU A 195 -8.28 5.59 -17.86
CA LEU A 195 -8.82 4.33 -18.38
C LEU A 195 -9.51 3.50 -17.30
N TRP A 196 -8.94 3.48 -16.09
CA TRP A 196 -9.54 2.84 -14.92
C TRP A 196 -10.86 3.50 -14.55
N GLY A 197 -10.92 4.83 -14.49
CA GLY A 197 -12.15 5.57 -14.23
C GLY A 197 -13.25 5.29 -15.27
N ILE A 198 -12.91 5.26 -16.56
CA ILE A 198 -13.85 4.90 -17.64
C ILE A 198 -14.34 3.46 -17.48
N THR A 199 -13.45 2.53 -17.14
CA THR A 199 -13.78 1.12 -16.91
C THR A 199 -14.64 0.93 -15.65
N CYS A 200 -14.44 1.77 -14.63
CA CYS A 200 -15.29 1.80 -13.43
C CYS A 200 -16.71 2.27 -13.79
N MET A 201 -16.85 3.35 -14.58
CA MET A 201 -18.15 3.84 -15.05
C MET A 201 -18.91 2.81 -15.88
N SER A 202 -18.21 2.02 -16.71
CA SER A 202 -18.84 1.00 -17.55
C SER A 202 -19.52 -0.11 -16.74
N THR A 203 -19.19 -0.29 -15.45
CA THR A 203 -19.91 -1.19 -14.53
C THR A 203 -21.40 -0.88 -14.49
N ALA A 204 -21.78 0.40 -14.57
CA ALA A 204 -23.18 0.82 -14.51
C ALA A 204 -24.01 0.28 -15.70
N ALA A 205 -23.35 -0.03 -16.84
CA ALA A 205 -24.01 -0.55 -18.03
C ALA A 205 -24.19 -2.08 -18.02
N VAL A 206 -23.68 -2.78 -17.01
CA VAL A 206 -23.73 -4.24 -16.94
C VAL A 206 -25.13 -4.73 -16.57
N THR A 207 -25.65 -5.67 -17.36
CA THR A 207 -26.99 -6.25 -17.18
C THR A 207 -26.99 -7.73 -16.78
N THR A 208 -25.85 -8.43 -16.93
CA THR A 208 -25.73 -9.86 -16.63
C THR A 208 -24.56 -10.16 -15.68
N HIS A 209 -24.65 -11.25 -14.92
CA HIS A 209 -23.57 -11.70 -14.03
C HIS A 209 -22.28 -12.04 -14.79
N HIS A 210 -22.37 -12.63 -15.98
CA HIS A 210 -21.20 -12.87 -16.84
C HIS A 210 -20.57 -11.56 -17.33
N GLY A 211 -21.38 -10.55 -17.66
CA GLY A 211 -20.89 -9.22 -17.99
C GLY A 211 -20.16 -8.58 -16.82
N LEU A 212 -20.64 -8.79 -15.59
CA LEU A 212 -19.97 -8.29 -14.38
C LEU A 212 -18.61 -8.97 -14.19
N TYR A 213 -18.53 -10.27 -14.43
CA TYR A 213 -17.27 -11.02 -14.35
C TYR A 213 -16.20 -10.48 -15.31
N ALA A 214 -16.59 -10.29 -16.58
CA ALA A 214 -15.69 -9.71 -17.58
C ALA A 214 -15.27 -8.29 -17.19
N GLN A 215 -16.22 -7.45 -16.77
CA GLN A 215 -15.95 -6.08 -16.34
C GLN A 215 -14.98 -6.06 -15.15
N ARG A 216 -15.17 -6.92 -14.15
CA ARG A 216 -14.30 -7.00 -12.97
C ARG A 216 -12.87 -7.39 -13.32
N PHE A 217 -12.72 -8.38 -14.19
CA PHE A 217 -11.41 -8.80 -14.66
C PHE A 217 -10.68 -7.65 -15.39
N VAL A 218 -11.37 -6.94 -16.29
CA VAL A 218 -10.77 -5.81 -17.02
C VAL A 218 -10.45 -4.64 -16.08
N LEU A 219 -11.33 -4.33 -15.14
CA LEU A 219 -11.11 -3.29 -14.13
C LEU A 219 -9.85 -3.58 -13.31
N GLY A 220 -9.74 -4.80 -12.79
CA GLY A 220 -8.54 -5.25 -12.08
C GLY A 220 -7.29 -5.23 -12.94
N PHE A 221 -7.39 -5.64 -14.21
CA PHE A 221 -6.27 -5.58 -15.15
C PHE A 221 -5.73 -4.17 -15.30
N VAL A 222 -6.59 -3.17 -15.52
CA VAL A 222 -6.19 -1.76 -15.72
C VAL A 222 -5.64 -1.13 -14.43
N GLU A 223 -6.22 -1.47 -13.28
CA GLU A 223 -5.82 -0.88 -11.99
C GLU A 223 -4.48 -1.44 -11.44
N ALA A 224 -4.05 -2.62 -11.90
CA ALA A 224 -2.94 -3.38 -11.34
C ALA A 224 -1.63 -2.60 -11.14
N ALA A 225 -1.34 -1.64 -12.02
CA ALA A 225 -0.11 -0.87 -11.99
C ALA A 225 -0.14 0.36 -11.07
N ILE A 226 -1.33 0.78 -10.60
CA ILE A 226 -1.49 2.02 -9.85
C ILE A 226 -0.76 1.97 -8.49
N PRO A 227 -0.92 0.92 -7.65
CA PRO A 227 -0.20 0.84 -6.38
C PRO A 227 1.33 0.83 -6.56
N THR A 228 1.82 0.10 -7.56
CA THR A 228 3.25 0.04 -7.92
C THR A 228 3.75 1.40 -8.42
N GLY A 229 2.95 2.12 -9.21
CA GLY A 229 3.23 3.48 -9.66
C GLY A 229 3.42 4.45 -8.49
N TYR A 230 2.55 4.40 -7.48
CA TYR A 230 2.70 5.21 -6.26
C TYR A 230 3.97 4.88 -5.48
N MET A 231 4.32 3.60 -5.35
CA MET A 231 5.59 3.20 -4.72
C MET A 231 6.80 3.74 -5.49
N CYS A 232 6.77 3.69 -6.82
CA CYS A 232 7.81 4.26 -7.67
C CYS A 232 7.95 5.79 -7.48
N ILE A 233 6.83 6.53 -7.42
CA ILE A 233 6.83 7.97 -7.13
C ILE A 233 7.48 8.22 -5.76
N VAL A 234 7.06 7.50 -4.71
CA VAL A 234 7.63 7.67 -3.37
C VAL A 234 9.14 7.39 -3.37
N SER A 235 9.58 6.35 -4.07
CA SER A 235 11.01 6.04 -4.19
C SER A 235 11.82 7.08 -4.96
N SER A 236 11.16 7.85 -5.84
CA SER A 236 11.79 8.85 -6.71
C SER A 236 11.87 10.24 -6.09
N PHE A 237 11.04 10.56 -5.09
CA PHE A 237 11.00 11.87 -4.42
C PHE A 237 11.51 11.84 -2.97
N TYR A 238 11.51 10.66 -2.31
CA TYR A 238 11.87 10.51 -0.90
C TYR A 238 13.07 9.59 -0.68
N THR A 239 13.91 9.94 0.30
CA THR A 239 14.99 9.07 0.76
C THR A 239 14.47 7.86 1.54
N GLN A 240 15.25 6.79 1.63
CA GLN A 240 14.88 5.56 2.34
C GLN A 240 14.41 5.77 3.79
N ARG A 241 14.96 6.77 4.49
CA ARG A 241 14.57 7.11 5.86
C ARG A 241 13.18 7.75 5.93
N GLU A 242 12.78 8.46 4.90
CA GLU A 242 11.51 9.19 4.84
C GLU A 242 10.38 8.32 4.30
N GLN A 243 10.69 7.37 3.41
CA GLN A 243 9.71 6.53 2.70
C GLN A 243 8.75 5.81 3.65
N GLY A 244 9.23 5.26 4.77
CA GLY A 244 8.38 4.49 5.70
C GLY A 244 7.21 5.28 6.29
N LEU A 245 7.44 6.51 6.76
CA LEU A 245 6.35 7.33 7.32
C LEU A 245 5.37 7.79 6.23
N ARG A 246 5.89 8.20 5.07
CA ARG A 246 5.03 8.63 3.94
C ARG A 246 4.20 7.46 3.42
N GLN A 247 4.77 6.25 3.40
CA GLN A 247 4.08 5.01 3.08
C GLN A 247 2.84 4.83 3.95
N SER A 248 2.96 4.97 5.27
CA SER A 248 1.82 4.86 6.18
C SER A 248 0.81 6.00 5.99
N ILE A 249 1.24 7.24 5.72
CA ILE A 249 0.34 8.38 5.53
C ILE A 249 -0.57 8.18 4.31
N TRP A 250 -0.01 7.88 3.14
CA TRP A 250 -0.85 7.69 1.96
C TRP A 250 -1.65 6.39 2.02
N PHE A 251 -1.12 5.34 2.65
CA PHE A 251 -1.83 4.08 2.83
C PHE A 251 -3.01 4.20 3.80
N ALA A 252 -2.94 5.13 4.77
CA ALA A 252 -4.03 5.43 5.69
C ALA A 252 -5.29 5.98 4.99
N SER A 253 -5.18 6.41 3.72
CA SER A 253 -6.33 6.79 2.92
C SER A 253 -7.35 5.66 2.74
N THR A 254 -6.96 4.40 2.91
CA THR A 254 -7.87 3.24 2.95
C THR A 254 -8.96 3.42 4.01
N GLY A 255 -8.58 3.76 5.24
CA GLY A 255 -9.51 4.07 6.31
C GLY A 255 -10.32 5.34 6.04
N LEU A 256 -9.66 6.40 5.56
CA LEU A 256 -10.33 7.67 5.25
C LEU A 256 -11.42 7.51 4.16
N PHE A 257 -11.12 6.78 3.09
CA PHE A 257 -12.07 6.54 1.99
C PHE A 257 -13.07 5.43 2.30
N THR A 258 -12.84 4.62 3.33
CA THR A 258 -13.91 3.81 3.91
C THR A 258 -15.01 4.73 4.48
N ILE A 259 -14.63 5.79 5.20
CA ILE A 259 -15.57 6.76 5.78
C ILE A 259 -16.22 7.61 4.68
N ILE A 260 -15.40 8.29 3.86
CA ILE A 260 -15.91 9.17 2.79
C ILE A 260 -16.74 8.36 1.79
N GLY A 261 -16.27 7.18 1.41
CA GLY A 261 -16.97 6.30 0.48
C GLY A 261 -18.29 5.81 1.05
N ALA A 262 -18.35 5.44 2.33
CA ALA A 262 -19.61 5.08 2.99
C ALA A 262 -20.58 6.27 3.05
N ALA A 263 -20.10 7.49 3.30
CA ALA A 263 -20.93 8.69 3.29
C ALA A 263 -21.54 8.95 1.90
N LEU A 264 -20.72 8.84 0.85
CA LEU A 264 -21.17 8.95 -0.54
C LEU A 264 -22.18 7.85 -0.88
N ASN A 265 -21.89 6.60 -0.50
CA ASN A 265 -22.79 5.47 -0.74
C ASN A 265 -24.13 5.64 -0.03
N TYR A 266 -24.14 6.18 1.19
CA TYR A 266 -25.37 6.52 1.90
C TYR A 266 -26.18 7.61 1.18
N ALA A 267 -25.51 8.68 0.73
CA ALA A 267 -26.16 9.78 0.03
C ALA A 267 -26.84 9.29 -1.26
N PHE A 268 -26.14 8.52 -2.10
CA PHE A 268 -26.75 7.94 -3.30
C PHE A 268 -27.77 6.83 -2.99
N GLY A 269 -27.58 6.09 -1.90
CA GLY A 269 -28.54 5.09 -1.44
C GLY A 269 -29.86 5.68 -0.95
N SER A 270 -29.87 6.94 -0.53
CA SER A 270 -31.07 7.67 -0.11
C SER A 270 -31.89 8.24 -1.26
N ILE A 271 -31.44 8.08 -2.51
CA ILE A 271 -32.18 8.53 -3.70
C ILE A 271 -33.40 7.62 -3.92
N ASP A 272 -34.55 8.23 -4.17
CA ASP A 272 -35.78 7.51 -4.51
C ASP A 272 -35.77 7.02 -5.95
N ASP A 273 -35.81 5.69 -6.13
CA ASP A 273 -35.84 5.03 -7.45
C ASP A 273 -37.10 5.39 -8.26
N ALA A 274 -38.14 5.94 -7.63
CA ALA A 274 -39.43 6.26 -8.26
C ALA A 274 -39.34 7.38 -9.31
N HIS A 275 -38.33 8.25 -9.24
CA HIS A 275 -38.20 9.43 -10.10
C HIS A 275 -36.91 9.46 -10.92
N THR A 276 -36.12 8.39 -10.89
CA THR A 276 -34.83 8.33 -11.56
C THR A 276 -34.75 7.18 -12.58
N PRO A 277 -34.17 7.40 -13.78
CA PRO A 277 -34.10 6.37 -14.82
C PRO A 277 -33.09 5.25 -14.53
N LEU A 278 -32.16 5.46 -13.59
CA LEU A 278 -31.12 4.49 -13.22
C LEU A 278 -31.36 3.97 -11.80
N ARG A 279 -30.85 2.77 -11.51
CA ARG A 279 -30.88 2.15 -10.18
C ARG A 279 -29.82 2.80 -9.28
N ARG A 280 -30.06 2.88 -7.96
CA ARG A 280 -29.13 3.43 -6.95
C ARG A 280 -27.66 3.05 -7.15
N TRP A 281 -27.37 1.77 -7.36
CA TRP A 281 -26.00 1.28 -7.53
C TRP A 281 -25.31 1.75 -8.82
N GLN A 282 -26.06 2.08 -9.87
CA GLN A 282 -25.48 2.61 -11.12
C GLN A 282 -24.94 4.02 -10.91
N TYR A 283 -25.65 4.85 -10.14
CA TYR A 283 -25.19 6.19 -9.77
C TYR A 283 -23.87 6.15 -8.98
N LEU A 284 -23.70 5.16 -8.10
CA LEU A 284 -22.46 4.96 -7.35
C LEU A 284 -21.24 4.80 -8.29
N TYR A 285 -21.33 3.88 -9.25
CA TYR A 285 -20.24 3.61 -10.19
C TYR A 285 -20.01 4.77 -11.16
N LEU A 286 -21.07 5.45 -11.61
CA LEU A 286 -20.91 6.63 -12.46
C LEU A 286 -20.22 7.79 -11.73
N ALA A 287 -20.62 8.07 -10.49
CA ALA A 287 -20.01 9.13 -9.70
C ALA A 287 -18.56 8.79 -9.31
N ALA A 288 -18.32 7.57 -8.83
CA ALA A 288 -16.98 7.09 -8.48
C ALA A 288 -16.03 7.15 -9.68
N GLY A 289 -16.45 6.59 -10.82
CA GLY A 289 -15.65 6.59 -12.03
C GLY A 289 -15.43 7.99 -12.61
N ALA A 290 -16.42 8.88 -12.58
CA ALA A 290 -16.26 10.26 -13.04
C ALA A 290 -15.23 11.04 -12.22
N VAL A 291 -15.26 10.93 -10.89
CA VAL A 291 -14.25 11.54 -10.01
C VAL A 291 -12.86 10.97 -10.31
N THR A 292 -12.76 9.66 -10.55
CA THR A 292 -11.49 9.01 -10.93
C THR A 292 -10.97 9.49 -12.29
N VAL A 293 -11.84 9.69 -13.28
CA VAL A 293 -11.44 10.26 -14.59
C VAL A 293 -10.92 11.68 -14.44
N LEU A 294 -11.63 12.54 -13.69
CA LEU A 294 -11.20 13.92 -13.44
C LEU A 294 -9.86 13.96 -12.70
N PHE A 295 -9.70 13.10 -11.69
CA PHE A 295 -8.44 12.95 -10.97
C PHE A 295 -7.32 12.45 -11.88
N GLY A 296 -7.58 11.45 -12.73
CA GLY A 296 -6.60 10.95 -13.70
C GLY A 296 -6.15 12.00 -14.71
N ALA A 297 -7.08 12.80 -15.22
CA ALA A 297 -6.78 13.92 -16.12
C ALA A 297 -5.94 15.01 -15.42
N TRP A 298 -6.27 15.31 -14.16
CA TRP A 298 -5.49 16.22 -13.31
C TRP A 298 -4.06 15.68 -13.07
N CYS A 299 -3.92 14.38 -12.75
CA CYS A 299 -2.62 13.74 -12.58
C CYS A 299 -1.80 13.76 -13.86
N TRP A 300 -2.44 13.48 -15.00
CA TRP A 300 -1.81 13.49 -16.31
C TRP A 300 -1.24 14.87 -16.68
N ALA A 301 -1.91 15.95 -16.29
CA ALA A 301 -1.52 17.32 -16.61
C ALA A 301 -0.52 17.94 -15.60
N LEU A 302 -0.66 17.66 -14.30
CA LEU A 302 0.03 18.43 -13.25
C LEU A 302 1.08 17.65 -12.44
N VAL A 303 1.09 16.31 -12.47
CA VAL A 303 2.08 15.54 -11.70
C VAL A 303 3.41 15.49 -12.45
N PRO A 304 4.52 15.99 -11.86
CA PRO A 304 5.83 15.94 -12.51
C PRO A 304 6.45 14.55 -12.44
N ASP A 305 7.20 14.17 -13.48
CA ASP A 305 7.92 12.88 -13.57
C ASP A 305 9.03 12.70 -12.53
N SER A 306 9.68 13.80 -12.17
CA SER A 306 10.88 13.75 -11.33
C SER A 306 11.02 15.03 -10.51
N PRO A 307 11.78 15.00 -9.40
CA PRO A 307 12.14 16.21 -8.67
C PRO A 307 12.90 17.23 -9.54
N ALA A 308 13.56 16.77 -10.61
CA ALA A 308 14.23 17.63 -11.58
C ALA A 308 13.26 18.42 -12.48
N THR A 309 12.08 17.86 -12.77
CA THR A 309 11.04 18.46 -13.62
C THR A 309 9.87 19.06 -12.82
N ALA A 310 9.96 19.08 -11.49
CA ALA A 310 8.90 19.56 -10.62
C ALA A 310 8.62 21.07 -10.81
N TRP A 311 7.51 21.39 -11.48
CA TRP A 311 7.15 22.78 -11.82
C TRP A 311 6.92 23.67 -10.59
N PHE A 312 6.47 23.10 -9.46
CA PHE A 312 6.22 23.83 -8.21
C PHE A 312 7.49 24.14 -7.38
N LEU A 313 8.66 23.59 -7.75
CA LEU A 313 9.93 23.90 -7.11
C LEU A 313 10.71 24.95 -7.91
N ALA A 314 11.33 25.91 -7.21
CA ALA A 314 12.24 26.85 -7.81
C ALA A 314 13.52 26.14 -8.34
N PRO A 315 14.26 26.70 -9.32
CA PRO A 315 15.44 26.05 -9.90
C PRO A 315 16.50 25.63 -8.85
N GLU A 316 16.71 26.44 -7.81
CA GLU A 316 17.62 26.12 -6.70
C GLU A 316 17.09 24.97 -5.82
N GLU A 317 15.78 24.97 -5.55
CA GLU A 317 15.09 23.93 -4.78
C GLU A 317 15.13 22.57 -5.50
N ARG A 318 15.03 22.56 -6.84
CA ARG A 318 15.16 21.35 -7.66
C ARG A 318 16.56 20.74 -7.54
N ARG A 319 17.61 21.57 -7.51
CA ARG A 319 18.99 21.09 -7.31
C ARG A 319 19.14 20.40 -5.97
N VAL A 320 18.61 21.01 -4.89
CA VAL A 320 18.64 20.42 -3.54
C VAL A 320 17.83 19.12 -3.48
N ALA A 321 16.66 19.07 -4.13
CA ALA A 321 15.83 17.86 -4.18
C ALA A 321 16.56 16.67 -4.83
N VAL A 322 17.24 16.90 -5.96
CA VAL A 322 18.02 15.87 -6.66
C VAL A 322 19.26 15.45 -5.86
N GLU A 323 19.97 16.41 -5.26
CA GLU A 323 21.18 16.12 -4.49
C GLU A 323 20.89 15.33 -3.19
N ARG A 324 19.75 15.59 -2.53
CA ARG A 324 19.26 14.78 -1.40
C ARG A 324 19.08 13.31 -1.78
N LEU A 325 18.49 13.04 -2.94
CA LEU A 325 18.27 11.68 -3.43
C LEU A 325 19.59 10.99 -3.82
N ARG A 326 20.53 11.75 -4.41
CA ARG A 326 21.88 11.26 -4.71
C ARG A 326 22.61 10.79 -3.45
N ARG A 327 22.54 11.54 -2.35
CA ARG A 327 23.11 11.17 -1.04
C ARG A 327 22.45 9.92 -0.44
N GLY A 328 21.18 9.70 -0.71
CA GLY A 328 20.43 8.56 -0.19
C GLY A 328 20.76 7.22 -0.85
N ALA A 329 21.58 7.21 -1.91
CA ALA A 329 21.89 6.03 -2.72
C ALA A 329 20.63 5.17 -2.98
N THR A 330 19.49 5.82 -3.27
CA THR A 330 18.30 5.14 -3.78
C THR A 330 18.68 4.59 -5.15
N GLY A 331 19.23 3.37 -5.10
CA GLY A 331 19.85 2.68 -6.22
C GLY A 331 18.95 2.75 -7.44
N MET A 332 19.44 3.53 -8.39
CA MET A 332 18.95 3.68 -9.75
C MET A 332 18.50 2.33 -10.32
N ARG A 333 17.39 2.35 -11.06
CA ARG A 333 16.91 1.28 -11.95
C ARG A 333 18.04 0.32 -12.31
N CYS A 334 18.09 -0.84 -11.66
CA CYS A 334 19.00 -1.88 -12.10
C CYS A 334 18.34 -2.51 -13.34
N THR A 335 18.80 -2.11 -14.51
CA THR A 335 18.34 -2.61 -15.82
C THR A 335 18.72 -4.06 -16.07
N SER A 336 19.58 -4.64 -15.22
CA SER A 336 20.01 -6.03 -15.27
C SER A 336 19.32 -6.86 -14.18
N VAL A 337 18.42 -7.75 -14.61
CA VAL A 337 17.80 -8.76 -13.75
C VAL A 337 18.83 -9.86 -13.50
N LYS A 338 19.19 -10.09 -12.23
CA LYS A 338 20.09 -11.18 -11.83
C LYS A 338 19.28 -12.43 -11.43
N PRO A 339 19.27 -13.51 -12.22
CA PRO A 339 18.48 -14.71 -11.91
C PRO A 339 18.87 -15.37 -10.59
N SER A 340 20.14 -15.28 -10.20
CA SER A 340 20.63 -15.78 -8.91
C SER A 340 19.96 -15.09 -7.71
N GLN A 341 19.69 -13.78 -7.80
CA GLN A 341 18.98 -13.04 -6.75
C GLN A 341 17.49 -13.38 -6.70
N ILE A 342 16.89 -13.75 -7.85
CA ILE A 342 15.51 -14.24 -7.89
C ILE A 342 15.41 -15.60 -7.19
N ALA A 343 16.30 -16.53 -7.54
CA ALA A 343 16.34 -17.85 -6.92
C ALA A 343 16.65 -17.75 -5.41
N GLU A 344 17.53 -16.85 -5.00
CA GLU A 344 17.80 -16.59 -3.59
C GLU A 344 16.56 -16.04 -2.87
N ALA A 345 15.89 -15.02 -3.43
CA ALA A 345 14.68 -14.43 -2.84
C ALA A 345 13.55 -15.45 -2.64
N LEU A 346 13.30 -16.30 -3.64
CA LEU A 346 12.14 -17.20 -3.64
C LEU A 346 12.40 -18.54 -2.94
N LEU A 347 13.60 -19.11 -3.08
CA LEU A 347 13.90 -20.47 -2.63
C LEU A 347 14.79 -20.54 -1.39
N ARG A 348 15.59 -19.50 -1.12
CA ARG A 348 16.60 -19.55 -0.04
C ARG A 348 16.35 -18.55 1.08
N ASP A 349 15.53 -17.52 0.86
CA ASP A 349 15.24 -16.53 1.88
C ASP A 349 13.93 -16.86 2.62
N PRO A 350 13.98 -17.44 3.84
CA PRO A 350 12.77 -17.75 4.60
C PRO A 350 11.98 -16.50 4.96
N LYS A 351 12.61 -15.31 4.98
CA LYS A 351 11.91 -14.05 5.28
C LYS A 351 10.90 -13.71 4.18
N THR A 352 11.22 -13.99 2.91
CA THR A 352 10.29 -13.77 1.80
C THR A 352 9.05 -14.62 1.96
N LEU A 353 9.21 -15.90 2.32
CA LEU A 353 8.09 -16.81 2.54
C LEU A 353 7.23 -16.36 3.73
N LEU A 354 7.85 -15.97 4.85
CA LEU A 354 7.12 -15.46 6.01
C LEU A 354 6.33 -14.19 5.68
N VAL A 355 6.93 -13.24 4.97
CA VAL A 355 6.25 -12.02 4.52
C VAL A 355 5.13 -12.34 3.53
N PHE A 356 5.32 -13.30 2.64
CA PHE A 356 4.28 -13.77 1.72
C PHE A 356 3.08 -14.34 2.49
N VAL A 357 3.30 -15.23 3.45
CA VAL A 357 2.24 -15.83 4.26
C VAL A 357 1.53 -14.78 5.12
N MET A 358 2.28 -13.91 5.81
CA MET A 358 1.69 -12.82 6.62
C MET A 358 0.85 -11.87 5.76
N MET A 359 1.30 -11.55 4.55
CA MET A 359 0.56 -10.67 3.64
C MET A 359 -0.72 -11.34 3.13
N GLY A 360 -0.66 -12.63 2.76
CA GLY A 360 -1.83 -13.39 2.33
C GLY A 360 -2.88 -13.52 3.43
N ALA A 361 -2.46 -13.85 4.65
CA ALA A 361 -3.33 -13.92 5.82
C ALA A 361 -4.02 -12.57 6.10
N ALA A 362 -3.24 -11.49 6.24
CA ALA A 362 -3.77 -10.16 6.54
C ALA A 362 -4.74 -9.65 5.46
N TYR A 363 -4.49 -9.95 4.18
CA TYR A 363 -5.40 -9.56 3.09
C TYR A 363 -6.61 -10.49 2.92
N THR A 364 -6.63 -11.65 3.56
CA THR A 364 -7.84 -12.48 3.62
C THR A 364 -8.94 -11.77 4.41
N VAL A 365 -8.56 -11.07 5.49
CA VAL A 365 -9.46 -10.17 6.24
C VAL A 365 -10.00 -9.08 5.32
N ASN A 366 -9.11 -8.38 4.59
CA ASN A 366 -9.52 -7.31 3.68
C ASN A 366 -10.48 -7.82 2.59
N GLY A 367 -10.19 -8.96 1.96
CA GLY A 367 -11.01 -9.50 0.88
C GLY A 367 -12.45 -9.80 1.33
N ALA A 368 -12.61 -10.36 2.54
CA ALA A 368 -13.93 -10.57 3.12
C ALA A 368 -14.63 -9.24 3.45
N VAL A 369 -13.93 -8.33 4.13
CA VAL A 369 -14.50 -7.07 4.63
C VAL A 369 -14.80 -6.07 3.51
N SER A 370 -13.99 -6.00 2.45
CA SER A 370 -14.15 -5.00 1.38
C SER A 370 -15.34 -5.30 0.47
N GLY A 371 -15.57 -6.57 0.14
CA GLY A 371 -16.66 -6.98 -0.75
C GLY A 371 -17.96 -7.30 -0.02
N PHE A 372 -17.88 -7.87 1.19
CA PHE A 372 -19.04 -8.34 1.94
C PHE A 372 -19.33 -7.52 3.20
N GLY A 373 -18.51 -6.53 3.55
CA GLY A 373 -18.63 -5.76 4.79
C GLY A 373 -20.04 -5.24 5.09
N PRO A 374 -20.60 -4.34 4.26
CA PRO A 374 -21.96 -3.83 4.46
C PRO A 374 -23.02 -4.95 4.47
N LEU A 375 -22.81 -6.02 3.69
CA LEU A 375 -23.72 -7.15 3.63
C LEU A 375 -23.71 -7.93 4.96
N ILE A 376 -22.53 -8.21 5.52
CA ILE A 376 -22.37 -8.84 6.83
C ILE A 376 -23.01 -7.95 7.91
N VAL A 377 -22.74 -6.65 7.91
CA VAL A 377 -23.30 -5.74 8.93
C VAL A 377 -24.83 -5.67 8.85
N SER A 378 -25.42 -5.74 7.65
CA SER A 378 -26.88 -5.80 7.49
C SER A 378 -27.50 -7.04 8.14
N THR A 379 -26.74 -8.14 8.28
CA THR A 379 -27.22 -9.36 8.95
C THR A 379 -27.39 -9.21 10.46
N PHE A 380 -26.83 -8.17 11.07
CA PHE A 380 -26.99 -7.87 12.50
C PHE A 380 -28.33 -7.18 12.85
N GLY A 381 -29.25 -7.08 11.88
CA GLY A 381 -30.56 -6.44 12.05
C GLY A 381 -30.56 -4.92 11.83
N TYR A 382 -29.60 -4.41 11.07
CA TYR A 382 -29.59 -3.02 10.60
C TYR A 382 -30.16 -2.93 9.19
N THR A 383 -30.77 -1.80 8.86
CA THR A 383 -31.20 -1.52 7.47
C THR A 383 -30.00 -1.40 6.53
N SER A 384 -30.23 -1.54 5.22
CA SER A 384 -29.18 -1.42 4.21
C SER A 384 -28.38 -0.12 4.31
N LEU A 385 -29.04 1.01 4.58
CA LEU A 385 -28.40 2.31 4.69
C LEU A 385 -27.63 2.47 5.99
N GLU A 386 -28.17 1.98 7.11
CA GLU A 386 -27.46 1.95 8.40
C GLU A 386 -26.22 1.05 8.32
N ALA A 387 -26.29 -0.10 7.65
CA ALA A 387 -25.15 -1.00 7.48
C ALA A 387 -24.01 -0.35 6.69
N ILE A 388 -24.31 0.49 5.70
CA ILE A 388 -23.31 1.29 4.98
C ILE A 388 -22.69 2.34 5.92
N LEU A 389 -23.48 3.03 6.74
CA LEU A 389 -22.97 4.00 7.73
C LEU A 389 -22.07 3.35 8.79
N LEU A 390 -22.37 2.11 9.18
CA LEU A 390 -21.58 1.34 10.14
C LEU A 390 -20.20 0.91 9.61
N GLN A 391 -19.85 1.27 8.37
CA GLN A 391 -18.47 1.25 7.88
C GLN A 391 -17.62 2.39 8.44
N PHE A 392 -18.21 3.45 8.99
CA PHE A 392 -17.49 4.61 9.54
C PHE A 392 -16.56 4.21 10.71
N PRO A 393 -17.01 3.46 11.74
CA PRO A 393 -16.14 3.00 12.81
C PRO A 393 -14.96 2.14 12.32
N LEU A 394 -15.21 1.20 11.40
CA LEU A 394 -14.17 0.38 10.77
C LEU A 394 -13.10 1.27 10.09
N GLY A 395 -13.56 2.22 9.27
CA GLY A 395 -12.69 3.17 8.59
C GLY A 395 -11.89 4.06 9.55
N GLY A 396 -12.52 4.52 10.63
CA GLY A 396 -11.88 5.34 11.66
C GLY A 396 -10.80 4.59 12.42
N VAL A 397 -11.09 3.37 12.87
CA VAL A 397 -10.10 2.50 13.53
C VAL A 397 -8.93 2.20 12.58
N CYS A 398 -9.23 1.88 11.32
CA CYS A 398 -8.20 1.63 10.30
C CYS A 398 -7.29 2.86 10.08
N LEU A 399 -7.88 4.04 9.89
CA LEU A 399 -7.16 5.31 9.71
C LEU A 399 -6.23 5.62 10.89
N VAL A 400 -6.76 5.57 12.11
CA VAL A 400 -6.00 5.87 13.33
C VAL A 400 -4.91 4.83 13.56
N ALA A 401 -5.22 3.53 13.39
CA ALA A 401 -4.26 2.45 13.62
C ALA A 401 -3.08 2.52 12.63
N ILE A 402 -3.33 2.77 11.34
CA ILE A 402 -2.26 2.89 10.34
C ILE A 402 -1.35 4.08 10.65
N LEU A 403 -1.93 5.26 10.95
CA LEU A 403 -1.15 6.46 11.24
C LEU A 403 -0.36 6.30 12.55
N LEU A 404 -0.97 5.76 13.59
CA LEU A 404 -0.32 5.52 14.88
C LEU A 404 0.82 4.51 14.74
N CYS A 405 0.63 3.40 14.03
CA CYS A 405 1.67 2.41 13.81
C CYS A 405 2.79 2.95 12.90
N GLY A 406 2.46 3.74 11.88
CA GLY A 406 3.45 4.44 11.05
C GLY A 406 4.30 5.40 11.87
N TRP A 407 3.68 6.23 12.70
CA TRP A 407 4.39 7.15 13.58
C TRP A 407 5.25 6.40 14.62
N LEU A 408 4.68 5.41 15.31
CA LEU A 408 5.35 4.68 16.37
C LEU A 408 6.52 3.84 15.84
N SER A 409 6.36 3.21 14.67
CA SER A 409 7.44 2.47 13.99
C SER A 409 8.57 3.34 13.45
N SER A 410 8.33 4.65 13.30
CA SER A 410 9.36 5.63 12.95
C SER A 410 10.12 6.15 14.17
N ARG A 411 9.47 6.17 15.35
CA ARG A 411 10.02 6.72 16.60
C ARG A 411 10.74 5.67 17.44
N LEU A 412 10.18 4.47 17.52
CA LEU A 412 10.74 3.36 18.28
C LEU A 412 11.63 2.49 17.39
N ARG A 413 12.85 2.21 17.86
CA ARG A 413 13.73 1.22 17.22
C ARG A 413 13.19 -0.18 17.48
N ASP A 414 13.27 -1.04 16.47
CA ASP A 414 12.91 -2.47 16.50
C ASP A 414 11.47 -2.81 16.93
N ALA A 415 10.58 -1.82 17.05
CA ALA A 415 9.20 -2.03 17.47
C ALA A 415 8.28 -2.59 16.36
N ARG A 416 8.72 -2.62 15.09
CA ARG A 416 7.86 -2.96 13.94
C ARG A 416 7.18 -4.33 14.06
N LEU A 417 7.93 -5.34 14.48
CA LEU A 417 7.40 -6.71 14.65
C LEU A 417 6.49 -6.80 15.89
N ALA A 418 6.87 -6.16 16.99
CA ALA A 418 6.04 -6.11 18.20
C ALA A 418 4.69 -5.42 17.92
N LEU A 419 4.70 -4.31 17.17
CA LEU A 419 3.49 -3.61 16.75
C LEU A 419 2.64 -4.45 15.80
N LEU A 420 3.27 -5.22 14.90
CA LEU A 420 2.55 -6.13 14.00
C LEU A 420 1.78 -7.17 14.82
N VAL A 421 2.45 -7.88 15.74
CA VAL A 421 1.82 -8.87 16.61
C VAL A 421 0.74 -8.25 17.49
N LEU A 422 1.00 -7.06 18.05
CA LEU A 422 0.04 -6.35 18.88
C LEU A 422 -1.25 -6.00 18.13
N ASN A 423 -1.16 -5.62 16.85
CA ASN A 423 -2.33 -5.32 16.02
C ASN A 423 -3.08 -6.57 15.55
N CYS A 424 -2.50 -7.78 15.62
CA CYS A 424 -3.22 -9.02 15.33
C CYS A 424 -4.24 -9.35 16.43
N PHE A 425 -3.96 -9.05 17.70
CA PHE A 425 -4.89 -9.37 18.81
C PHE A 425 -6.27 -8.69 18.68
N PRO A 426 -6.36 -7.38 18.38
CA PRO A 426 -7.65 -6.74 18.14
C PRO A 426 -8.41 -7.34 16.95
N VAL A 427 -7.73 -7.73 15.86
CA VAL A 427 -8.38 -8.39 14.71
C VAL A 427 -8.99 -9.72 15.13
N MET A 428 -8.24 -10.56 15.84
CA MET A 428 -8.73 -11.85 16.35
C MET A 428 -9.89 -11.66 17.33
N ALA A 429 -9.78 -10.68 18.24
CA ALA A 429 -10.84 -10.34 19.18
C ALA A 429 -12.10 -9.88 18.46
N GLY A 430 -11.98 -9.05 17.43
CA GLY A 430 -13.10 -8.59 16.61
C GLY A 430 -13.81 -9.73 15.88
N CYS A 431 -13.05 -10.66 15.29
CA CYS A 431 -13.62 -11.87 14.67
C CYS A 431 -14.33 -12.77 15.69
N ALA A 432 -13.71 -12.98 16.87
CA ALA A 432 -14.29 -13.78 17.94
C ALA A 432 -15.57 -13.17 18.51
N MET A 433 -15.60 -11.83 18.67
CA MET A 433 -16.78 -11.10 19.10
C MET A 433 -17.95 -11.30 18.14
N ILE A 434 -17.74 -11.16 16.82
CA ILE A 434 -18.81 -11.35 15.82
C ILE A 434 -19.32 -12.79 15.84
N TRP A 435 -18.40 -13.77 15.86
CA TRP A 435 -18.74 -15.19 15.76
C TRP A 435 -19.48 -15.72 16.99
N ARG A 436 -19.06 -15.29 18.20
CA ARG A 436 -19.62 -15.81 19.47
C ARG A 436 -20.76 -14.96 20.03
N SER A 437 -20.96 -13.75 19.53
CA SER A 437 -22.08 -12.90 19.96
C SER A 437 -23.42 -13.43 19.49
N GLU A 438 -24.45 -13.21 20.30
CA GLU A 438 -25.83 -13.41 19.88
C GLU A 438 -26.24 -12.29 18.91
N TRP A 439 -26.68 -12.65 17.72
CA TRP A 439 -27.17 -11.68 16.73
C TRP A 439 -28.62 -11.29 17.03
N THR A 440 -28.81 -10.50 18.07
CA THR A 440 -30.09 -9.83 18.34
C THR A 440 -30.32 -8.69 17.35
N HIS A 441 -31.57 -8.25 17.15
CA HIS A 441 -31.86 -7.09 16.29
C HIS A 441 -31.11 -5.84 16.79
N ARG A 442 -30.23 -5.28 15.96
CA ARG A 442 -29.31 -4.17 16.28
C ARG A 442 -28.31 -4.52 17.40
N ALA A 443 -27.71 -5.70 17.32
CA ALA A 443 -26.67 -6.11 18.26
C ALA A 443 -25.45 -5.17 18.19
N ALA A 444 -25.05 -4.60 19.34
CA ALA A 444 -23.90 -3.69 19.44
C ALA A 444 -22.56 -4.45 19.42
N THR A 445 -22.51 -5.66 19.98
CA THR A 445 -21.29 -6.47 20.09
C THR A 445 -20.69 -6.88 18.74
N PRO A 446 -21.44 -7.42 17.76
CA PRO A 446 -20.90 -7.71 16.43
C PRO A 446 -20.43 -6.44 15.70
N VAL A 447 -21.11 -5.31 15.88
CA VAL A 447 -20.70 -4.03 15.27
C VAL A 447 -19.38 -3.52 15.88
N ALA A 448 -19.23 -3.61 17.20
CA ALA A 448 -17.97 -3.28 17.88
C ALA A 448 -16.84 -4.21 17.42
N GLY A 449 -17.11 -5.52 17.31
CA GLY A 449 -16.17 -6.50 16.77
C GLY A 449 -15.74 -6.15 15.34
N TYR A 450 -16.72 -5.84 14.48
CA TYR A 450 -16.48 -5.43 13.10
C TYR A 450 -15.64 -4.15 13.01
N SER A 451 -15.88 -3.18 13.89
CA SER A 451 -15.11 -1.93 13.94
C SER A 451 -13.64 -2.18 14.28
N ILE A 452 -13.38 -3.03 15.28
CA ILE A 452 -12.02 -3.33 15.77
C ILE A 452 -11.21 -4.13 14.74
N ILE A 453 -11.86 -4.93 13.89
CA ILE A 453 -11.21 -5.63 12.77
C ILE A 453 -10.42 -4.65 11.89
N GLY A 454 -10.83 -3.37 11.79
CA GLY A 454 -10.15 -2.32 11.02
C GLY A 454 -8.66 -2.15 11.34
N THR A 455 -8.20 -2.61 12.51
CA THR A 455 -6.76 -2.69 12.86
C THR A 455 -5.93 -3.55 11.89
N PHE A 456 -6.55 -4.41 11.08
CA PHE A 456 -5.87 -5.18 10.03
C PHE A 456 -5.09 -4.28 9.05
N GLY A 457 -5.58 -3.05 8.79
CA GLY A 457 -4.88 -2.10 7.92
C GLY A 457 -3.48 -1.75 8.43
N ALA A 458 -3.31 -1.64 9.75
CA ALA A 458 -2.02 -1.40 10.37
C ALA A 458 -1.08 -2.60 10.22
N VAL A 459 -1.60 -3.83 10.39
CA VAL A 459 -0.85 -5.08 10.16
C VAL A 459 -0.29 -5.09 8.75
N VAL A 460 -1.14 -4.86 7.75
CA VAL A 460 -0.76 -4.81 6.34
C VAL A 460 0.34 -3.77 6.07
N SER A 461 0.16 -2.54 6.58
CA SER A 461 1.13 -1.46 6.39
C SER A 461 2.52 -1.83 6.96
N LEU A 462 2.54 -2.47 8.12
CA LEU A 462 3.76 -2.95 8.77
C LEU A 462 4.40 -4.11 8.00
N VAL A 463 3.62 -5.07 7.49
CA VAL A 463 4.13 -6.19 6.67
C VAL A 463 4.85 -5.67 5.43
N ILE A 464 4.25 -4.72 4.70
CA ILE A 464 4.89 -4.08 3.52
C ILE A 464 6.22 -3.43 3.94
N THR A 465 6.22 -2.67 5.03
CA THR A 465 7.40 -1.94 5.50
C THR A 465 8.52 -2.89 5.94
N VAL A 466 8.18 -3.97 6.64
CA VAL A 466 9.13 -5.00 7.09
C VAL A 466 9.70 -5.77 5.90
N GLY A 467 8.86 -6.14 4.92
CA GLY A 467 9.28 -6.84 3.71
C GLY A 467 10.27 -6.03 2.87
N MET A 468 10.01 -4.74 2.68
CA MET A 468 10.86 -3.88 1.84
C MET A 468 12.14 -3.39 2.53
N ALA A 469 12.13 -3.25 3.87
CA ALA A 469 13.28 -2.76 4.62
C ALA A 469 14.37 -3.82 4.85
N ASN A 470 14.01 -5.11 4.88
CA ASN A 470 14.93 -6.19 5.27
C ASN A 470 15.61 -6.91 4.09
N VAL A 471 15.36 -6.45 2.87
CA VAL A 471 15.88 -7.08 1.65
C VAL A 471 16.89 -6.13 1.00
N ALA A 472 18.05 -6.65 0.61
CA ALA A 472 19.08 -5.90 -0.11
C ALA A 472 19.26 -6.45 -1.53
N GLY A 473 19.66 -5.57 -2.46
CA GLY A 473 19.80 -5.90 -3.88
C GLY A 473 18.57 -5.49 -4.69
N ALA A 474 18.79 -4.83 -5.84
CA ALA A 474 17.72 -4.28 -6.65
C ALA A 474 16.80 -5.37 -7.24
N THR A 475 17.37 -6.46 -7.78
CA THR A 475 16.57 -7.58 -8.31
C THR A 475 15.82 -8.28 -7.17
N LYS A 476 16.50 -8.56 -6.03
CA LYS A 476 15.89 -9.20 -4.86
C LYS A 476 14.72 -8.39 -4.29
N LYS A 477 14.89 -7.07 -4.11
CA LYS A 477 13.82 -6.16 -3.65
C LYS A 477 12.61 -6.18 -4.59
N SER A 478 12.84 -6.14 -5.90
CA SER A 478 11.76 -6.21 -6.90
C SER A 478 11.02 -7.54 -6.84
N THR A 479 11.74 -8.66 -6.72
CA THR A 479 11.14 -10.00 -6.58
C THR A 479 10.31 -10.12 -5.29
N VAL A 480 10.79 -9.60 -4.16
CA VAL A 480 10.04 -9.62 -2.90
C VAL A 480 8.81 -8.72 -2.97
N ALA A 481 8.91 -7.54 -3.59
CA ALA A 481 7.75 -6.68 -3.83
C ALA A 481 6.69 -7.37 -4.70
N ALA A 482 7.10 -8.08 -5.75
CA ALA A 482 6.20 -8.87 -6.59
C ALA A 482 5.55 -10.02 -5.79
N ALA A 483 6.31 -10.74 -4.96
CA ALA A 483 5.78 -11.79 -4.11
C ALA A 483 4.74 -11.25 -3.10
N ILE A 484 5.02 -10.11 -2.49
CA ILE A 484 4.09 -9.39 -1.61
C ILE A 484 2.80 -9.03 -2.35
N PHE A 485 2.89 -8.55 -3.58
CA PHE A 485 1.72 -8.21 -4.40
C PHE A 485 0.92 -9.45 -4.81
N VAL A 486 1.58 -10.56 -5.12
CA VAL A 486 0.90 -11.83 -5.39
C VAL A 486 0.16 -12.31 -4.14
N ALA A 487 0.80 -12.28 -2.96
CA ALA A 487 0.16 -12.63 -1.70
C ALA A 487 -1.05 -11.73 -1.38
N TYR A 488 -0.92 -10.43 -1.65
CA TYR A 488 -2.03 -9.47 -1.59
C TYR A 488 -3.22 -9.92 -2.44
N CYS A 489 -3.00 -10.29 -3.70
CA CYS A 489 -4.08 -10.74 -4.57
C CYS A 489 -4.68 -12.07 -4.09
N VAL A 490 -3.83 -13.03 -3.69
CA VAL A 490 -4.27 -14.34 -3.19
C VAL A 490 -5.15 -14.19 -1.95
N GLY A 491 -4.73 -13.41 -0.95
CA GLY A 491 -5.52 -13.18 0.26
C GLY A 491 -6.90 -12.60 -0.07
N ASN A 492 -6.94 -11.61 -0.96
CA ASN A 492 -8.20 -11.01 -1.39
C ASN A 492 -9.08 -11.92 -2.26
N ILE A 493 -8.52 -12.95 -2.91
CA ILE A 493 -9.30 -13.99 -3.61
C ILE A 493 -9.87 -14.98 -2.60
N VAL A 494 -9.10 -15.37 -1.58
CA VAL A 494 -9.53 -16.35 -0.55
C VAL A 494 -10.62 -15.77 0.35
N GLY A 495 -10.48 -14.52 0.81
CA GLY A 495 -11.41 -13.89 1.76
C GLY A 495 -12.91 -14.00 1.38
N PRO A 496 -13.32 -13.55 0.18
CA PRO A 496 -14.70 -13.67 -0.30
C PRO A 496 -15.23 -15.10 -0.37
N GLN A 497 -14.36 -16.08 -0.59
CA GLN A 497 -14.76 -17.50 -0.74
C GLN A 497 -15.06 -18.16 0.61
N LEU A 498 -14.57 -17.59 1.71
CA LEU A 498 -14.92 -18.03 3.07
C LEU A 498 -16.31 -17.54 3.51
N VAL A 499 -16.91 -16.59 2.78
CA VAL A 499 -18.24 -16.04 3.09
C VAL A 499 -19.34 -16.96 2.53
N LYS A 500 -19.62 -18.06 3.24
CA LYS A 500 -20.70 -18.99 2.88
C LYS A 500 -22.05 -18.52 3.39
N SER A 501 -22.90 -18.07 2.47
CA SER A 501 -24.25 -17.56 2.79
C SER A 501 -25.18 -18.60 3.41
N GLU A 502 -24.96 -19.89 3.14
CA GLU A 502 -25.65 -21.02 3.76
C GLU A 502 -25.41 -21.10 5.28
N THR A 503 -24.27 -20.59 5.75
CA THR A 503 -23.87 -20.64 7.16
C THR A 503 -24.20 -19.37 7.93
N LYS A 504 -25.06 -18.51 7.37
CA LYS A 504 -25.50 -17.25 7.98
C LYS A 504 -26.11 -17.46 9.37
N ASP A 505 -26.93 -18.49 9.55
CA ASP A 505 -27.58 -18.81 10.84
C ASP A 505 -26.59 -19.21 11.93
N ARG A 506 -25.38 -19.61 11.54
CA ARG A 506 -24.25 -19.94 12.44
C ARG A 506 -23.21 -18.82 12.51
N HIS A 507 -23.57 -17.64 12.03
CA HIS A 507 -22.74 -16.44 12.06
C HIS A 507 -21.47 -16.54 11.20
N TYR A 508 -21.49 -17.25 10.07
CA TYR A 508 -20.32 -17.44 9.18
C TYR A 508 -19.09 -18.04 9.89
N PRO A 509 -19.20 -19.22 10.49
CA PRO A 509 -18.14 -19.80 11.31
C PRO A 509 -16.84 -20.02 10.51
N GLU A 510 -16.93 -20.44 9.25
CA GLU A 510 -15.76 -20.66 8.40
C GLU A 510 -14.97 -19.38 8.10
N LEU A 511 -15.68 -18.25 7.96
CA LEU A 511 -15.04 -16.95 7.78
C LEU A 511 -14.28 -16.57 9.04
N TRP A 512 -14.95 -16.47 10.19
CA TRP A 512 -14.32 -15.94 11.39
C TRP A 512 -13.28 -16.89 11.99
N LEU A 513 -13.52 -18.20 11.98
CA LEU A 513 -12.50 -19.17 12.39
C LEU A 513 -11.31 -19.16 11.43
N GLY A 514 -11.58 -19.06 10.12
CA GLY A 514 -10.53 -18.89 9.11
C GLY A 514 -9.64 -17.69 9.42
N LEU A 515 -10.24 -16.52 9.68
CA LEU A 515 -9.53 -15.27 9.99
C LEU A 515 -8.87 -15.23 11.38
N ILE A 516 -9.25 -16.10 12.31
CA ILE A 516 -8.61 -16.21 13.63
C ILE A 516 -7.39 -17.14 13.55
N ILE A 517 -7.46 -18.20 12.75
CA ILE A 517 -6.42 -19.22 12.64
C ILE A 517 -5.29 -18.76 11.70
N TRP A 518 -5.65 -18.12 10.59
CA TRP A 518 -4.73 -17.61 9.58
C TRP A 518 -4.37 -16.16 9.84
#